data_AF-A0A2T0LTK4-F1
#
_entry.id   AF-A0A2T0LTK4-F1
#
_cell.length_a   1.000
_cell.length_b   1.000
_cell.length_c   1.000
_cell.angle_alpha   90.00
_cell.angle_beta   90.00
_cell.angle_gamma   90.00
#
_symmetry.space_group_name_H-M   'P 1'
#
loop_
_entity.id
_entity.type
_entity.pdbx_description
1 polymer ?
#
loop_
_entity_poly.entity_id
_entity_poly.type
_entity_poly.pdbx_seq_one_letter_code
_entity_poly.pdbx_strand_id
1 'polypeptide(L)'
;MTDQHNQTPAPTPTAGTRAERMRMPLSTEVMKATAEKHGVCVRPFTMEVGDPDTGELRYVAVPCGSTVESVCLPCAKKAKALRQAQCREGWHMEEEPDFTPKPPTDEQTELPAFRADLVAAYRETAAVGDEGQADELREEIRSVDDELRASGMRGRLPSVELPAKKPTKRSTKRRQDAPNLPRRRVEKRTVGREYAGKFRPSMFVTLTCDTYGRVRDDGTPVDPSSYDYRRAARDAVHFSALIDRWWQNLRRVVG
;
A
#
# COMPACT_ATOMS: atom_id res chain seq x y z
N MET A 1 -59.70 -35.01 7.24
CA MET A 1 -59.23 -34.48 5.94
C MET A 1 -57.93 -33.75 6.19
N THR A 2 -56.82 -34.43 5.98
CA THR A 2 -55.45 -33.89 6.10
C THR A 2 -54.71 -34.46 4.89
N ASP A 3 -54.70 -33.70 3.80
CA ASP A 3 -54.02 -34.06 2.56
C ASP A 3 -52.51 -33.90 2.74
N GLN A 4 -51.82 -35.04 2.83
CA GLN A 4 -50.37 -35.11 2.67
C GLN A 4 -50.03 -34.81 1.20
N HIS A 5 -49.48 -33.62 0.94
CA HIS A 5 -48.89 -33.29 -0.35
C HIS A 5 -47.63 -34.13 -0.58
N ASN A 6 -47.79 -35.20 -1.35
CA ASN A 6 -46.70 -36.02 -1.88
C ASN A 6 -45.96 -35.22 -2.97
N GLN A 7 -44.83 -34.59 -2.64
CA GLN A 7 -43.98 -33.93 -3.62
C GLN A 7 -43.25 -34.99 -4.45
N THR A 8 -43.58 -35.07 -5.75
CA THR A 8 -42.85 -35.87 -6.74
C THR A 8 -41.42 -35.32 -6.88
N PRO A 9 -40.36 -36.15 -6.79
CA PRO A 9 -39.00 -35.68 -7.03
C PRO A 9 -38.86 -35.23 -8.49
N ALA A 10 -38.28 -34.05 -8.71
CA ALA A 10 -38.02 -33.53 -10.05
C ALA A 10 -37.19 -34.54 -10.88
N PRO A 11 -37.45 -34.67 -12.20
CA PRO A 11 -36.71 -35.61 -13.04
C PRO A 11 -35.22 -35.26 -13.04
N THR A 12 -34.38 -36.22 -12.62
CA THR A 12 -32.92 -36.09 -12.69
C THR A 12 -32.52 -35.91 -14.15
N PRO A 13 -31.79 -34.85 -14.52
CA PRO A 13 -31.40 -34.65 -15.91
C PRO A 13 -30.57 -35.85 -16.37
N THR A 14 -30.95 -36.42 -17.51
CA THR A 14 -30.22 -37.50 -18.17
C THR A 14 -28.79 -37.02 -18.41
N ALA A 15 -27.83 -37.60 -17.67
CA ALA A 15 -26.43 -37.30 -17.85
C ALA A 15 -26.05 -37.68 -19.28
N GLY A 16 -25.83 -36.69 -20.14
CA GLY A 16 -25.41 -36.88 -21.52
C GLY A 16 -24.14 -37.74 -21.62
N THR A 17 -23.76 -38.05 -22.86
CA THR A 17 -22.56 -38.83 -23.15
C THR A 17 -21.31 -38.18 -22.51
N ARG A 18 -20.25 -38.96 -22.26
CA ARG A 18 -19.00 -38.42 -21.70
C ARG A 18 -18.44 -37.27 -22.54
N ALA A 19 -18.56 -37.35 -23.87
CA ALA A 19 -18.12 -36.30 -24.78
C ALA A 19 -18.92 -35.00 -24.59
N GLU A 20 -20.23 -35.09 -24.38
CA GLU A 20 -21.08 -33.93 -24.08
C GLU A 20 -20.72 -33.30 -22.73
N ARG A 21 -20.45 -34.11 -21.70
CA ARG A 21 -20.01 -33.60 -20.39
C ARG A 21 -18.64 -32.92 -20.45
N MET A 22 -17.70 -33.46 -21.24
CA MET A 22 -16.36 -32.87 -21.42
C MET A 22 -16.38 -31.55 -22.24
N ARG A 23 -17.45 -31.28 -22.99
CA ARG A 23 -17.63 -29.99 -23.68
C ARG A 23 -18.16 -28.90 -22.77
N MET A 24 -18.75 -29.25 -21.62
CA MET A 24 -19.22 -28.28 -20.64
C MET A 24 -18.01 -27.72 -19.87
N PRO A 25 -18.00 -26.41 -19.55
CA PRO A 25 -16.90 -25.81 -18.82
C PRO A 25 -16.81 -26.38 -17.40
N LEU A 26 -15.59 -26.42 -16.85
CA LEU A 26 -15.41 -26.78 -15.46
C LEU A 26 -16.03 -25.71 -14.56
N SER A 27 -16.57 -26.12 -13.41
CA SER A 27 -17.14 -25.18 -12.43
C SER A 27 -16.12 -24.11 -12.01
N THR A 28 -14.85 -24.48 -11.87
CA THR A 28 -13.74 -23.57 -11.54
C THR A 28 -13.50 -22.52 -12.63
N GLU A 29 -13.65 -22.88 -13.90
CA GLU A 29 -13.51 -21.94 -15.02
C GLU A 29 -14.68 -20.95 -15.08
N VAL A 30 -15.90 -21.44 -14.84
CA VAL A 30 -17.10 -20.59 -14.73
C VAL A 30 -16.97 -19.61 -13.57
N MET A 31 -16.51 -20.07 -12.40
CA MET A 31 -16.27 -19.21 -11.23
C MET A 31 -15.18 -18.17 -11.51
N LYS A 32 -14.08 -18.57 -12.15
CA LYS A 32 -13.01 -17.64 -12.56
C LYS A 32 -13.54 -16.58 -13.53
N ALA A 33 -14.25 -16.97 -14.58
CA ALA A 33 -14.84 -16.05 -15.54
C ALA A 33 -15.86 -15.10 -14.90
N THR A 34 -16.65 -15.61 -13.95
CA THR A 34 -17.61 -14.80 -13.18
C THR A 34 -16.88 -13.78 -12.30
N ALA A 35 -15.83 -14.20 -11.58
CA ALA A 35 -15.01 -13.30 -10.78
C ALA A 35 -14.36 -12.22 -11.65
N GLU A 36 -13.85 -12.57 -12.83
CA GLU A 36 -13.30 -11.59 -13.79
C GLU A 36 -14.36 -10.60 -14.29
N LYS A 37 -15.57 -11.08 -14.62
CA LYS A 37 -16.70 -10.25 -15.06
C LYS A 37 -17.07 -9.19 -14.01
N HIS A 38 -17.03 -9.56 -12.74
CA HIS A 38 -17.36 -8.65 -11.63
C HIS A 38 -16.15 -7.92 -11.05
N GLY A 39 -14.95 -8.10 -11.60
CA GLY A 39 -13.73 -7.46 -11.10
C GLY A 39 -13.27 -7.97 -9.73
N VAL A 40 -13.69 -9.16 -9.32
CA VAL A 40 -13.31 -9.82 -8.07
C VAL A 40 -12.06 -10.67 -8.30
N CYS A 41 -11.17 -10.73 -7.31
CA CYS A 41 -9.93 -11.50 -7.40
C CYS A 41 -10.20 -13.00 -7.64
N VAL A 42 -9.57 -13.57 -8.66
CA VAL A 42 -9.70 -15.01 -9.01
C VAL A 42 -8.90 -15.94 -8.10
N ARG A 43 -7.98 -15.39 -7.30
CA ARG A 43 -7.10 -16.12 -6.39
C ARG A 43 -7.06 -15.46 -5.00
N PRO A 44 -8.18 -15.35 -4.29
CA PRO A 44 -8.15 -14.78 -2.95
C PRO A 44 -7.35 -15.69 -2.03
N PHE A 45 -6.68 -15.09 -1.04
CA PHE A 45 -6.13 -15.82 0.10
C PHE A 45 -6.91 -15.43 1.35
N THR A 46 -7.03 -16.37 2.28
CA THR A 46 -7.76 -16.17 3.52
C THR A 46 -6.81 -15.59 4.56
N MET A 47 -7.18 -14.46 5.16
CA MET A 47 -6.51 -13.91 6.34
C MET A 47 -7.38 -14.08 7.57
N GLU A 48 -6.76 -14.36 8.70
CA GLU A 48 -7.39 -14.32 10.01
C GLU A 48 -7.32 -12.88 10.54
N VAL A 49 -8.46 -12.34 10.96
CA VAL A 49 -8.57 -11.00 11.53
C VAL A 49 -9.16 -11.15 12.93
N GLY A 50 -8.39 -10.72 13.93
CA GLY A 50 -8.85 -10.67 15.32
C GLY A 50 -9.39 -9.30 15.68
N ASP A 51 -10.55 -9.28 16.34
CA ASP A 51 -11.09 -8.10 17.00
C ASP A 51 -10.37 -7.89 18.35
N PRO A 52 -9.70 -6.74 18.56
CA PRO A 52 -8.88 -6.53 19.75
C PRO A 52 -9.70 -6.32 21.04
N ASP A 53 -10.97 -5.94 20.93
CA ASP A 53 -11.82 -5.60 22.08
C ASP A 53 -12.59 -6.84 22.57
N THR A 54 -13.01 -7.71 21.64
CA THR A 54 -13.81 -8.92 21.94
C THR A 54 -13.00 -10.22 21.90
N GLY A 55 -11.86 -10.24 21.21
CA GLY A 55 -11.07 -11.45 20.96
C GLY A 55 -11.64 -12.38 19.89
N GLU A 56 -12.71 -11.97 19.18
CA GLU A 56 -13.31 -12.78 18.10
C GLU A 56 -12.37 -12.89 16.90
N LEU A 57 -12.22 -14.11 16.36
CA LEU A 57 -11.41 -14.39 15.17
C LEU A 57 -12.32 -14.67 13.97
N ARG A 58 -12.11 -13.94 12.87
CA ARG A 58 -12.85 -14.13 11.61
C ARG A 58 -11.91 -14.32 10.42
N TYR A 59 -12.31 -15.18 9.49
CA TYR A 59 -11.59 -15.42 8.24
C TYR A 59 -12.11 -14.51 7.12
N VAL A 60 -11.26 -13.65 6.59
CA VAL A 60 -11.59 -12.69 5.53
C VAL A 60 -10.82 -13.02 4.26
N ALA A 61 -11.52 -13.07 3.13
CA ALA A 61 -10.90 -13.24 1.82
C ALA A 61 -10.25 -11.94 1.36
N VAL A 62 -8.97 -12.01 0.99
CA VAL A 62 -8.14 -10.85 0.62
C VAL A 62 -7.61 -11.05 -0.80
N PRO A 63 -7.63 -10.00 -1.65
CA PRO A 63 -7.19 -10.11 -3.03
C PRO A 63 -5.68 -10.39 -3.10
N CYS A 64 -5.26 -11.20 -4.08
CA CYS A 64 -3.85 -11.59 -4.26
C CYS A 64 -2.88 -10.43 -4.56
N GLY A 65 -3.37 -9.28 -5.01
CA GLY A 65 -2.53 -8.12 -5.35
C GLY A 65 -1.61 -8.29 -6.56
N SER A 66 -1.74 -9.37 -7.35
CA SER A 66 -0.90 -9.58 -8.54
C SER A 66 -1.02 -8.42 -9.53
N THR A 67 0.12 -7.91 -10.00
CA THR A 67 0.22 -6.90 -11.05
C THR A 67 0.31 -7.50 -12.46
N VAL A 68 0.40 -8.83 -12.56
CA VAL A 68 0.50 -9.57 -13.83
C VAL A 68 -0.89 -10.01 -14.29
N GLU A 69 -1.31 -9.54 -15.46
CA GLU A 69 -2.65 -9.76 -16.01
C GLU A 69 -2.97 -11.24 -16.27
N SER A 70 -1.99 -12.01 -16.77
CA SER A 70 -2.14 -13.46 -16.99
C SER A 70 -2.31 -14.26 -15.68
N VAL A 71 -1.87 -13.72 -14.55
CA VAL A 71 -2.02 -14.35 -13.23
C VAL A 71 -3.37 -13.99 -12.59
N CYS A 72 -3.76 -12.71 -12.65
CA CYS A 72 -5.03 -12.24 -12.11
C CYS A 72 -5.44 -10.92 -12.78
N LEU A 73 -6.29 -11.02 -13.80
CA LEU A 73 -6.80 -9.89 -14.58
C LEU A 73 -7.42 -8.78 -13.69
N PRO A 74 -8.29 -9.09 -12.70
CA PRO A 74 -8.94 -8.05 -11.89
C PRO A 74 -7.97 -7.28 -10.99
N CYS A 75 -7.04 -7.98 -10.33
CA CYS A 75 -6.04 -7.33 -9.47
C CYS A 75 -5.07 -6.48 -10.30
N ALA A 76 -4.62 -6.96 -11.45
CA ALA A 76 -3.74 -6.22 -12.34
C ALA A 76 -4.42 -4.94 -12.87
N LYS A 77 -5.69 -5.03 -13.29
CA LYS A 77 -6.49 -3.86 -13.70
C LYS A 77 -6.68 -2.86 -12.57
N LYS A 78 -7.01 -3.32 -11.36
CA LYS A 78 -7.13 -2.46 -10.17
C LYS A 78 -5.80 -1.77 -9.84
N ALA A 79 -4.69 -2.50 -9.88
CA ALA A 79 -3.36 -1.94 -9.62
C ALA A 79 -2.96 -0.91 -10.68
N LYS A 80 -3.23 -1.18 -11.97
CA LYS A 80 -3.03 -0.23 -13.07
C LYS A 80 -3.85 1.04 -12.88
N ALA A 81 -5.15 0.91 -12.57
CA ALA A 81 -6.05 2.04 -12.33
C ALA A 81 -5.58 2.89 -11.14
N LEU A 82 -5.25 2.25 -10.02
CA LEU A 82 -4.67 2.93 -8.85
C LEU A 82 -3.38 3.66 -9.23
N ARG A 83 -2.50 3.02 -10.00
CA ARG A 83 -1.25 3.63 -10.43
C ARG A 83 -1.49 4.83 -11.34
N GLN A 84 -2.44 4.76 -12.26
CA GLN A 84 -2.83 5.88 -13.12
C GLN A 84 -3.38 7.05 -12.30
N ALA A 85 -4.23 6.78 -11.31
CA ALA A 85 -4.74 7.80 -10.39
C ALA A 85 -3.60 8.45 -9.59
N GLN A 86 -2.73 7.65 -8.95
CA GLN A 86 -1.57 8.15 -8.22
C GLN A 86 -0.60 8.95 -9.11
N CYS A 87 -0.38 8.54 -10.36
CA CYS A 87 0.44 9.30 -11.29
C CYS A 87 -0.22 10.64 -11.63
N ARG A 88 -1.53 10.67 -11.84
CA ARG A 88 -2.28 11.90 -12.14
C ARG A 88 -2.33 12.86 -10.96
N GLU A 89 -2.66 12.37 -9.78
CA GLU A 89 -2.83 13.15 -8.55
C GLU A 89 -1.50 13.47 -7.85
N GLY A 90 -0.42 12.78 -8.22
CA GLY A 90 0.91 13.02 -7.69
C GLY A 90 1.88 13.49 -8.76
N TRP A 91 2.50 12.55 -9.46
CA TRP A 91 3.65 12.83 -10.34
C TRP A 91 3.40 13.80 -11.48
N HIS A 92 2.18 13.83 -12.01
CA HIS A 92 1.78 14.67 -13.13
C HIS A 92 0.99 15.89 -12.69
N MET A 93 0.92 16.15 -11.38
CA MET A 93 0.27 17.35 -10.86
C MET A 93 1.04 18.58 -11.31
N GLU A 94 0.31 19.58 -11.83
CA GLU A 94 0.91 20.80 -12.37
C GLU A 94 1.12 21.88 -11.30
N GLU A 95 0.33 21.80 -10.23
CA GLU A 95 0.28 22.77 -9.14
C GLU A 95 0.80 22.13 -7.86
N GLU A 96 1.45 22.91 -7.02
CA GLU A 96 1.91 22.42 -5.73
C GLU A 96 0.67 22.21 -4.82
N PRO A 97 0.48 21.01 -4.26
CA PRO A 97 -0.62 20.79 -3.33
C PRO A 97 -0.46 21.67 -2.09
N ASP A 98 -1.52 22.41 -1.74
CA ASP A 98 -1.52 23.23 -0.55
C ASP A 98 -1.72 22.37 0.70
N PHE A 99 -0.63 22.17 1.44
CA PHE A 99 -0.64 21.50 2.74
C PHE A 99 -0.73 22.46 3.93
N THR A 100 -1.02 23.74 3.69
CA THR A 100 -1.18 24.73 4.75
C THR A 100 -2.32 24.30 5.67
N PRO A 101 -2.05 24.04 6.96
CA PRO A 101 -3.11 23.68 7.89
C PRO A 101 -4.10 24.85 8.02
N LYS A 102 -5.39 24.53 8.03
CA LYS A 102 -6.41 25.51 8.43
C LYS A 102 -6.15 25.91 9.89
N PRO A 103 -6.44 27.17 10.28
CA PRO A 103 -6.43 27.54 11.68
C PRO A 103 -7.39 26.63 12.47
N PRO A 104 -7.06 26.30 13.73
CA PRO A 104 -7.95 25.50 14.57
C PRO A 104 -9.26 26.24 14.78
N THR A 105 -10.37 25.50 14.78
CA THR A 105 -11.69 26.02 15.15
C THR A 105 -11.80 26.18 16.67
N ASP A 106 -12.78 26.96 17.14
CA ASP A 106 -13.01 27.17 18.58
C ASP A 106 -13.21 25.82 19.31
N GLU A 107 -14.04 24.94 18.75
CA GLU A 107 -14.26 23.56 19.23
C GLU A 107 -12.93 22.78 19.35
N GLN A 108 -12.06 22.86 18.34
CA GLN A 108 -10.75 22.21 18.35
C GLN A 108 -9.76 22.82 19.35
N THR A 109 -10.05 23.99 19.92
CA THR A 109 -9.25 24.61 20.99
C THR A 109 -9.86 24.40 22.37
N GLU A 110 -11.18 24.34 22.47
CA GLU A 110 -11.93 24.10 23.71
C GLU A 110 -11.85 22.64 24.15
N LEU A 111 -12.05 21.69 23.22
CA LEU A 111 -12.00 20.26 23.54
C LEU A 111 -10.65 19.81 24.12
N PRO A 112 -9.47 20.24 23.60
CA PRO A 112 -8.20 19.90 24.24
C PRO A 112 -7.99 20.57 25.60
N ALA A 113 -8.55 21.77 25.81
CA ALA A 113 -8.50 22.44 27.11
C ALA A 113 -9.34 21.66 28.14
N PHE A 114 -10.58 21.32 27.79
CA PHE A 114 -11.45 20.49 28.61
C PHE A 114 -10.82 19.13 28.91
N ARG A 115 -10.23 18.49 27.89
CA ARG A 115 -9.47 17.25 28.07
C ARG A 115 -8.31 17.42 29.05
N ALA A 116 -7.59 18.54 29.02
CA ALA A 116 -6.48 18.79 29.94
C ALA A 116 -6.96 18.85 31.40
N ASP A 117 -8.11 19.47 31.64
CA ASP A 117 -8.75 19.52 32.96
C ASP A 117 -9.17 18.12 33.43
N LEU A 118 -9.79 17.32 32.56
CA LEU A 118 -10.13 15.92 32.87
C LEU A 118 -8.88 15.08 33.17
N VAL A 119 -7.79 15.28 32.43
CA VAL A 119 -6.51 14.59 32.67
C VAL A 119 -5.90 15.01 34.02
N ALA A 120 -6.04 16.28 34.42
CA ALA A 120 -5.58 16.74 35.72
C ALA A 120 -6.38 16.07 36.85
N ALA A 121 -7.72 16.09 36.75
CA ALA A 121 -8.60 15.40 37.69
C ALA A 121 -8.29 13.90 37.78
N TYR A 122 -8.09 13.24 36.63
CA TYR A 122 -7.73 11.82 36.58
C TYR A 122 -6.43 11.52 37.33
N ARG A 123 -5.41 12.38 37.18
CA ARG A 123 -4.12 12.18 37.86
C ARG A 123 -4.25 12.35 39.38
N GLU A 124 -5.09 13.26 39.82
CA GLU A 124 -5.36 13.47 41.26
C GLU A 124 -6.10 12.27 41.85
N THR A 125 -7.17 11.80 41.20
CA THR A 125 -7.95 10.63 41.66
C THR A 125 -7.12 9.35 41.63
N ALA A 126 -6.33 9.13 40.56
CA ALA A 126 -5.42 8.01 40.46
C ALA A 126 -4.32 8.03 41.54
N ALA A 127 -3.87 9.21 41.98
CA ALA A 127 -2.88 9.34 43.05
C ALA A 127 -3.47 9.00 44.44
N VAL A 128 -4.77 9.26 44.64
CA VAL A 128 -5.50 8.91 45.87
C VAL A 128 -5.95 7.43 45.87
N GLY A 129 -5.99 6.80 44.69
CA GLY A 129 -6.36 5.39 44.52
C GLY A 129 -7.87 5.15 44.42
N ASP A 130 -8.64 6.16 44.04
CA ASP A 130 -10.08 5.99 43.76
C ASP A 130 -10.27 5.45 42.33
N GLU A 131 -10.30 4.12 42.21
CA GLU A 131 -10.42 3.43 40.92
C GLU A 131 -11.75 3.72 40.22
N GLY A 132 -12.85 3.87 40.96
CA GLY A 132 -14.17 4.13 40.37
C GLY A 132 -14.23 5.50 39.70
N GLN A 133 -13.79 6.54 40.40
CA GLN A 133 -13.75 7.89 39.83
C GLN A 133 -12.72 8.01 38.71
N ALA A 134 -11.58 7.31 38.82
CA ALA A 134 -10.58 7.26 37.75
C ALA A 134 -11.13 6.58 36.48
N ASP A 135 -11.98 5.56 36.61
CA ASP A 135 -12.62 4.88 35.49
C ASP A 135 -13.63 5.77 34.77
N GLU A 136 -14.46 6.51 35.50
CA GLU A 136 -15.40 7.50 34.94
C GLU A 136 -14.66 8.58 34.15
N LEU A 137 -13.60 9.16 34.72
CA LEU A 137 -12.76 10.16 34.04
C LEU A 137 -12.09 9.57 32.79
N ARG A 138 -11.73 8.28 32.78
CA ARG A 138 -11.16 7.62 31.60
C ARG A 138 -12.19 7.46 30.49
N GLU A 139 -13.44 7.13 30.80
CA GLU A 139 -14.52 7.11 29.81
C GLU A 139 -14.78 8.51 29.25
N GLU A 140 -14.80 9.54 30.10
CA GLU A 140 -15.02 10.92 29.67
C GLU A 140 -13.87 11.43 28.76
N ILE A 141 -12.62 11.15 29.13
CA ILE A 141 -11.46 11.47 28.28
C ILE A 141 -11.54 10.74 26.93
N ARG A 142 -12.03 9.49 26.89
CA ARG A 142 -12.26 8.75 25.64
C ARG A 142 -13.33 9.40 24.78
N SER A 143 -14.44 9.84 25.38
CA SER A 143 -15.48 10.58 24.68
C SER A 143 -14.92 11.85 24.03
N VAL A 144 -14.15 12.65 24.78
CA VAL A 144 -13.51 13.86 24.24
C VAL A 144 -12.49 13.53 23.16
N ASP A 145 -11.71 12.45 23.30
CA ASP A 145 -10.77 11.98 22.25
C ASP A 145 -11.49 11.53 20.97
N ASP A 146 -12.73 11.06 21.06
CA ASP A 146 -13.58 10.67 19.94
C ASP A 146 -14.22 11.90 19.28
N GLU A 147 -14.69 12.88 20.06
CA GLU A 147 -15.17 14.17 19.56
C GLU A 147 -14.06 14.94 18.83
N LEU A 148 -12.86 15.00 19.42
CA LEU A 148 -11.68 15.58 18.76
C LEU A 148 -11.37 14.91 17.42
N ARG A 149 -11.55 13.58 17.32
CA ARG A 149 -11.36 12.86 16.06
C ARG A 149 -12.47 13.15 15.07
N ALA A 150 -13.71 13.27 15.54
CA ALA A 150 -14.88 13.64 14.74
C ALA A 150 -14.76 15.07 14.18
N SER A 151 -14.16 16.00 14.94
CA SER A 151 -13.87 17.37 14.49
C SER A 151 -12.85 17.45 13.32
N GLY A 152 -12.23 16.31 12.97
CA GLY A 152 -11.22 16.24 11.91
C GLY A 152 -9.81 16.64 12.35
N MET A 153 -9.56 16.76 13.67
CA MET A 153 -8.21 16.99 14.20
C MET A 153 -7.28 15.85 13.80
N ARG A 154 -6.12 16.19 13.23
CA ARG A 154 -5.10 15.21 12.84
C ARG A 154 -4.16 14.91 14.00
N GLY A 155 -3.68 13.66 14.06
CA GLY A 155 -2.74 13.19 15.08
C GLY A 155 -3.43 12.44 16.22
N ARG A 156 -2.63 11.90 17.15
CA ARG A 156 -3.11 11.20 18.34
C ARG A 156 -2.61 11.92 19.58
N LEU A 157 -3.51 12.18 20.52
CA LEU A 157 -3.14 12.74 21.81
C LEU A 157 -2.43 11.69 22.69
N PRO A 158 -1.57 12.11 23.63
CA PRO A 158 -0.93 11.19 24.55
C PRO A 158 -1.96 10.40 25.35
N SER A 159 -1.70 9.10 25.52
CA SER A 159 -2.42 8.27 26.48
C SER A 159 -2.19 8.80 27.90
N VAL A 160 -3.21 8.68 28.74
CA VAL A 160 -3.14 9.13 30.14
C VAL A 160 -2.38 8.11 31.01
N GLU A 161 -2.45 6.83 30.65
CA GLU A 161 -1.86 5.72 31.41
C GLU A 161 -0.49 5.31 30.88
N LEU A 162 -0.37 5.26 29.54
CA LEU A 162 0.85 4.75 28.94
C LEU A 162 1.92 5.83 28.98
N PRO A 163 3.13 5.52 29.45
CA PRO A 163 4.22 6.47 29.44
C PRO A 163 4.48 6.94 28.01
N ALA A 164 4.80 8.22 27.87
CA ALA A 164 5.13 8.80 26.57
C ALA A 164 6.22 7.95 25.90
N LYS A 165 5.90 7.41 24.73
CA LYS A 165 6.82 6.55 24.00
C LYS A 165 8.09 7.33 23.72
N LYS A 166 9.24 6.84 24.19
CA LYS A 166 10.53 7.47 23.89
C LYS A 166 10.69 7.53 22.36
N PRO A 167 11.02 8.70 21.79
CA PRO A 167 11.25 8.81 20.36
C PRO A 167 12.37 7.85 19.97
N THR A 168 12.13 7.05 18.93
CA THR A 168 13.13 6.10 18.44
C THR A 168 14.28 6.89 17.81
N LYS A 169 15.39 7.02 18.54
CA LYS A 169 16.63 7.59 18.00
C LYS A 169 17.28 6.57 17.08
N ARG A 170 17.02 6.67 15.77
CA ARG A 170 17.84 5.97 14.78
C ARG A 170 19.21 6.64 14.70
N SER A 171 20.26 5.83 14.76
CA SER A 171 21.63 6.29 14.49
C SER A 171 21.69 6.86 13.08
N THR A 172 22.07 8.13 12.97
CA THR A 172 22.34 8.79 11.69
C THR A 172 23.78 8.59 11.23
N LYS A 173 24.55 7.70 11.90
CA LYS A 173 25.97 7.47 11.62
C LYS A 173 26.15 7.11 10.15
N ARG A 174 26.72 8.06 9.40
CA ARG A 174 26.96 7.93 7.97
C ARG A 174 28.18 7.04 7.74
N ARG A 175 28.15 6.29 6.65
CA ARG A 175 29.33 5.60 6.10
C ARG A 175 30.45 6.62 5.89
N GLN A 176 31.60 6.38 6.53
CA GLN A 176 32.81 7.21 6.39
C GLN A 176 33.78 6.64 5.32
N ASP A 177 33.50 5.45 4.81
CA ASP A 177 34.27 4.71 3.81
C ASP A 177 34.07 5.21 2.37
N ALA A 178 33.20 6.21 2.16
CA ALA A 178 32.93 6.76 0.83
C ALA A 178 32.98 8.29 0.85
N PRO A 179 33.50 8.92 -0.22
CA PRO A 179 33.51 10.37 -0.33
C PRO A 179 32.09 10.95 -0.25
N ASN A 180 31.99 12.18 0.23
CA ASN A 180 30.75 12.92 0.20
C ASN A 180 30.42 13.29 -1.25
N LEU A 181 29.32 12.75 -1.76
CA LEU A 181 28.78 13.15 -3.05
C LEU A 181 28.15 14.55 -2.92
N PRO A 182 28.17 15.36 -4.00
CA PRO A 182 27.45 16.63 -4.02
C PRO A 182 25.97 16.36 -3.76
N ARG A 183 25.35 17.17 -2.89
CA ARG A 183 23.97 16.97 -2.46
C ARG A 183 23.13 18.12 -2.98
N ARG A 184 21.99 17.80 -3.59
CA ARG A 184 20.99 18.80 -3.92
C ARG A 184 20.38 19.33 -2.63
N ARG A 185 20.28 20.66 -2.49
CA ARG A 185 19.57 21.27 -1.36
C ARG A 185 18.10 20.86 -1.45
N VAL A 186 17.54 20.39 -0.33
CA VAL A 186 16.12 20.05 -0.24
C VAL A 186 15.32 21.34 -0.35
N GLU A 187 14.44 21.40 -1.33
CA GLU A 187 13.50 22.51 -1.55
C GLU A 187 12.13 22.11 -0.99
N LYS A 188 11.36 23.06 -0.45
CA LYS A 188 10.00 22.83 0.04
C LYS A 188 8.99 22.85 -1.12
N ARG A 189 9.23 22.03 -2.14
CA ARG A 189 8.32 21.83 -3.28
C ARG A 189 8.37 20.37 -3.71
N THR A 190 7.22 19.84 -4.09
CA THR A 190 7.07 18.51 -4.67
C THR A 190 7.04 18.56 -6.19
N VAL A 191 6.59 19.68 -6.77
CA VAL A 191 6.53 19.89 -8.21
C VAL A 191 7.90 20.29 -8.78
N GLY A 192 8.34 19.55 -9.81
CA GLY A 192 9.59 19.81 -10.53
C GLY A 192 9.54 21.06 -11.41
N ARG A 193 10.71 21.59 -11.78
CA ARG A 193 10.82 22.71 -12.73
C ARG A 193 10.24 22.32 -14.10
N GLU A 194 9.51 23.24 -14.72
CA GLU A 194 9.04 23.11 -16.09
C GLU A 194 10.10 23.57 -17.10
N TYR A 195 10.26 22.79 -18.16
CA TYR A 195 11.16 23.01 -19.28
C TYR A 195 10.35 23.28 -20.54
N ALA A 196 10.79 24.27 -21.33
CA ALA A 196 10.17 24.66 -22.59
C ALA A 196 8.64 24.88 -22.51
N GLY A 197 8.13 25.32 -21.36
CA GLY A 197 6.72 25.69 -21.16
C GLY A 197 5.72 24.53 -21.25
N LYS A 198 6.18 23.27 -21.18
CA LYS A 198 5.31 22.08 -21.26
C LYS A 198 5.89 20.79 -20.70
N PHE A 199 7.22 20.67 -20.62
CA PHE A 199 7.86 19.43 -20.23
C PHE A 199 8.30 19.49 -18.78
N ARG A 200 7.85 18.55 -17.96
CA ARG A 200 8.36 18.36 -16.60
C ARG A 200 9.11 17.04 -16.57
N PRO A 201 10.39 17.02 -16.17
CA PRO A 201 11.14 15.79 -16.06
C PRO A 201 10.48 14.95 -14.97
N SER A 202 9.81 13.89 -15.41
CA SER A 202 9.47 12.78 -14.52
C SER A 202 10.75 12.03 -14.18
N MET A 203 10.76 11.25 -13.09
CA MET A 203 11.90 10.45 -12.64
C MET A 203 12.34 9.34 -13.62
N PHE A 204 11.93 9.36 -14.88
CA PHE A 204 12.45 8.47 -15.89
C PHE A 204 13.88 8.89 -16.24
N VAL A 205 14.84 8.27 -15.56
CA VAL A 205 16.22 8.27 -16.00
C VAL A 205 16.35 7.19 -17.06
N THR A 206 16.49 7.61 -18.31
CA THR A 206 16.84 6.69 -19.38
C THR A 206 18.34 6.41 -19.31
N LEU A 207 18.70 5.19 -18.96
CA LEU A 207 20.06 4.67 -19.06
C LEU A 207 20.13 3.84 -20.33
N THR A 208 20.93 4.26 -21.30
CA THR A 208 21.24 3.47 -22.49
C THR A 208 22.42 2.55 -22.21
N CYS A 209 22.18 1.24 -22.23
CA CYS A 209 23.25 0.26 -22.26
C CYS A 209 23.78 0.14 -23.70
N ASP A 210 25.09 -0.04 -23.85
CA ASP A 210 25.65 -0.34 -25.17
C ASP A 210 25.20 -1.74 -25.63
N THR A 211 25.28 -1.99 -26.93
CA THR A 211 25.08 -3.32 -27.50
C THR A 211 26.32 -4.20 -27.30
N TYR A 212 26.13 -5.50 -27.09
CA TYR A 212 27.20 -6.51 -27.14
C TYR A 212 27.50 -6.98 -28.57
N GLY A 213 26.65 -6.63 -29.53
CA GLY A 213 26.66 -7.13 -30.90
C GLY A 213 25.27 -7.59 -31.34
N ARG A 214 25.08 -7.79 -32.66
CA ARG A 214 23.78 -8.19 -33.22
C ARG A 214 23.52 -9.67 -32.94
N VAL A 215 22.29 -10.01 -32.52
CA VAL A 215 21.84 -11.39 -32.27
C VAL A 215 20.70 -11.77 -33.22
N ARG A 216 20.53 -13.07 -33.46
CA ARG A 216 19.40 -13.68 -34.18
C ARG A 216 18.22 -13.92 -33.23
N ASP A 217 17.08 -14.33 -33.77
CA ASP A 217 15.85 -14.58 -32.99
C ASP A 217 16.00 -15.70 -31.94
N ASP A 218 16.94 -16.60 -32.15
CA ASP A 218 17.31 -17.68 -31.21
C ASP A 218 18.30 -17.24 -30.11
N GLY A 219 18.74 -15.98 -30.13
CA GLY A 219 19.70 -15.41 -29.19
C GLY A 219 21.17 -15.65 -29.56
N THR A 220 21.48 -16.31 -30.67
CA THR A 220 22.87 -16.52 -31.12
C THR A 220 23.45 -15.26 -31.78
N PRO A 221 24.75 -14.95 -31.58
CA PRO A 221 25.38 -13.82 -32.25
C PRO A 221 25.41 -13.98 -33.78
N VAL A 222 25.11 -12.90 -34.50
CA VAL A 222 25.15 -12.88 -35.98
C VAL A 222 26.59 -13.03 -36.48
N ASP A 223 27.54 -12.38 -35.81
CA ASP A 223 28.98 -12.57 -36.00
C ASP A 223 29.64 -12.92 -34.65
N PRO A 224 29.96 -14.21 -34.43
CA PRO A 224 30.62 -14.65 -33.21
C PRO A 224 32.02 -14.05 -33.00
N SER A 225 32.71 -13.60 -34.05
CA SER A 225 34.08 -13.09 -33.89
C SER A 225 34.14 -11.66 -33.34
N SER A 226 33.09 -10.87 -33.53
CA SER A 226 32.98 -9.47 -33.09
C SER A 226 32.05 -9.26 -31.89
N TYR A 227 31.36 -10.28 -31.41
CA TYR A 227 30.46 -10.19 -30.25
C TYR A 227 31.25 -10.07 -28.94
N ASP A 228 30.90 -9.08 -28.10
CA ASP A 228 31.57 -8.86 -26.81
C ASP A 228 31.03 -9.80 -25.72
N TYR A 229 31.43 -11.07 -25.81
CA TYR A 229 31.08 -12.09 -24.81
C TYR A 229 31.56 -11.75 -23.41
N ARG A 230 32.71 -11.07 -23.31
CA ARG A 230 33.32 -10.74 -22.01
C ARG A 230 32.45 -9.73 -21.26
N ARG A 231 31.97 -8.70 -21.95
CA ARG A 231 31.05 -7.70 -21.38
C ARG A 231 29.69 -8.32 -21.10
N ALA A 232 29.12 -9.08 -22.04
CA ALA A 232 27.85 -9.76 -21.82
C ALA A 232 27.87 -10.65 -20.56
N ALA A 233 28.94 -11.43 -20.35
CA ALA A 233 29.10 -12.26 -19.15
C ALA A 233 29.24 -11.43 -17.86
N ARG A 234 30.01 -10.34 -17.89
CA ARG A 234 30.17 -9.46 -16.72
C ARG A 234 28.86 -8.77 -16.35
N ASP A 235 28.14 -8.26 -17.34
CA ASP A 235 26.87 -7.57 -17.12
C ASP A 235 25.82 -8.56 -16.60
N ALA A 236 25.78 -9.80 -17.11
CA ALA A 236 24.90 -10.84 -16.57
C ALA A 236 25.12 -11.10 -15.05
N VAL A 237 26.38 -11.03 -14.58
CA VAL A 237 26.72 -11.28 -13.16
C VAL A 237 26.55 -10.02 -12.30
N HIS A 238 26.92 -8.85 -12.80
CA HIS A 238 27.10 -7.64 -11.99
C HIS A 238 26.04 -6.55 -12.21
N PHE A 239 25.23 -6.63 -13.26
CA PHE A 239 24.30 -5.55 -13.61
C PHE A 239 23.32 -5.21 -12.48
N SER A 240 22.78 -6.22 -11.79
CA SER A 240 21.88 -6.00 -10.64
C SER A 240 22.55 -5.22 -9.51
N ALA A 241 23.79 -5.56 -9.17
CA ALA A 241 24.57 -4.89 -8.14
C ALA A 241 24.97 -3.45 -8.56
N LEU A 242 25.27 -3.24 -9.85
CA LEU A 242 25.54 -1.91 -10.40
C LEU A 242 24.31 -1.00 -10.34
N ILE A 243 23.14 -1.51 -10.74
CA ILE A 243 21.87 -0.77 -10.67
C ILE A 243 21.52 -0.44 -9.22
N ASP A 244 21.66 -1.39 -8.30
CA ASP A 244 21.42 -1.14 -6.88
C ASP A 244 22.36 -0.04 -6.34
N ARG A 245 23.65 -0.14 -6.65
CA ARG A 245 24.63 0.87 -6.24
C ARG A 245 24.36 2.24 -6.86
N TRP A 246 23.94 2.28 -8.11
CA TRP A 246 23.56 3.50 -8.79
C TRP A 246 22.37 4.17 -8.09
N TRP A 247 21.32 3.41 -7.74
CA TRP A 247 20.17 3.94 -6.98
C TRP A 247 20.57 4.44 -5.59
N GLN A 248 21.44 3.72 -4.87
CA GLN A 248 21.96 4.15 -3.57
C GLN A 248 22.67 5.51 -3.70
N ASN A 249 23.53 5.67 -4.70
CA ASN A 249 24.26 6.91 -4.95
C ASN A 249 23.33 8.04 -5.40
N LEU A 250 22.36 7.74 -6.27
CA LEU A 250 21.36 8.71 -6.71
C LEU A 250 20.59 9.27 -5.52
N ARG A 251 20.05 8.41 -4.63
CA ARG A 251 19.36 8.84 -3.41
C ARG A 251 20.25 9.71 -2.51
N ARG A 252 21.54 9.40 -2.38
CA ARG A 252 22.47 10.24 -1.60
C ARG A 252 22.63 11.67 -2.15
N VAL A 253 22.56 11.80 -3.48
CA VAL A 253 22.72 13.07 -4.22
C VAL A 253 21.41 13.85 -4.26
N VAL A 254 20.29 13.19 -4.57
CA VAL A 254 19.00 13.88 -4.78
C VAL A 254 18.21 14.12 -3.49
N GLY A 255 18.52 13.38 -2.41
CA GLY A 255 17.79 13.42 -1.14
C GLY A 255 16.86 12.22 -1.01
#